data_AF-A0A1C3JVW9-F1
#
_entry.id   AF-A0A1C3JVW9-F1
#
_cell.length_a   1.000
_cell.length_b   1.000
_cell.length_c   1.000
_cell.angle_alpha   90.00
_cell.angle_beta   90.00
_cell.angle_gamma   90.00
#
_symmetry.space_group_name_H-M   'P 1'
#
loop_
_entity.id
_entity.type
_entity.pdbx_description
1 polymer ?
#
loop_
_entity_poly.entity_id
_entity_poly.type
_entity_poly.pdbx_seq_one_letter_code
_entity_poly.pdbx_strand_id
1 'polypeptide(L)'
;MSDLNTRIPSGSDVTQRTDKQPVFSADLLELTLKPSNILEAWKQVRANKGAAGIDGIDGMTIDDFPAWAKGGNWKRITSELRSGQYQPSLIV
;
A
#
# COMPACT_ATOMS: atom_id res chain seq x y z
N MET A 1 -2.53 -9.25 47.46
CA MET A 1 -2.40 -9.90 46.15
C MET A 1 -1.78 -8.91 45.19
N SER A 2 -0.46 -8.84 45.30
CA SER A 2 0.48 -8.26 44.34
C SER A 2 0.63 -9.24 43.20
N ASP A 3 0.53 -8.79 41.93
CA ASP A 3 1.28 -9.33 40.78
C ASP A 3 0.81 -8.64 39.49
N LEU A 4 1.26 -7.40 39.27
CA LEU A 4 1.20 -6.72 37.97
C LEU A 4 2.44 -5.81 37.84
N ASN A 5 3.62 -6.40 38.05
CA ASN A 5 4.89 -5.79 37.67
C ASN A 5 5.47 -6.56 36.48
N THR A 6 4.87 -6.36 35.30
CA THR A 6 5.52 -6.69 34.03
C THR A 6 6.61 -5.66 33.82
N ARG A 7 7.84 -6.02 34.19
CA ARG A 7 9.07 -5.27 33.93
C ARG A 7 9.13 -4.89 32.45
N ILE A 8 8.85 -3.62 32.14
CA ILE A 8 9.38 -3.01 30.93
C ILE A 8 10.90 -2.98 31.13
N PRO A 9 11.71 -3.55 30.22
CA PRO A 9 13.15 -3.41 30.32
C PRO A 9 13.47 -1.92 30.28
N SER A 10 14.15 -1.42 31.30
CA SER A 10 14.79 -0.09 31.27
C SER A 10 15.95 -0.13 30.26
N GLY A 11 15.61 -0.25 28.98
CA GLY A 11 16.53 0.03 27.89
C GLY A 11 16.67 1.54 27.81
N SER A 12 17.86 2.05 28.06
CA SER A 12 18.23 3.47 27.95
C SER A 12 18.20 4.02 26.51
N ASP A 13 17.54 3.33 25.58
CA ASP A 13 17.41 3.65 24.15
C ASP A 13 15.94 3.86 23.73
N VAL A 14 15.09 4.37 24.62
CA VAL A 14 13.78 4.91 24.20
C VAL A 14 13.98 6.37 23.78
N THR A 15 14.63 6.57 22.64
CA THR A 15 14.50 7.83 21.90
C THR A 15 13.10 7.84 21.30
N GLN A 16 12.10 8.20 22.12
CA GLN A 16 10.77 8.49 21.61
C GLN A 16 10.91 9.63 20.60
N ARG A 17 10.25 9.52 19.44
CA ARG A 17 10.20 10.62 18.47
C ARG A 17 9.58 11.86 19.14
N THR A 18 10.42 12.82 19.47
CA THR A 18 10.02 14.14 19.95
C THR A 18 9.47 15.00 18.82
N ASP A 19 9.87 14.69 17.58
CA ASP A 19 9.41 15.36 16.37
C ASP A 19 7.95 15.01 16.10
N LYS A 20 7.07 16.00 16.30
CA LYS A 20 5.66 15.95 15.90
C LYS A 20 5.45 15.99 14.39
N GLN A 21 6.52 16.18 13.62
CA GLN A 21 6.40 16.13 12.16
C GLN A 21 6.06 14.69 11.75
N PRO A 22 5.04 14.52 10.90
CA PRO A 22 4.78 13.21 10.34
C PRO A 22 6.06 12.75 9.65
N VAL A 23 6.40 11.49 9.91
CA VAL A 23 7.55 10.77 9.31
C VAL A 23 7.56 10.87 7.79
N PHE A 24 6.39 11.16 7.24
CA PHE A 24 6.12 11.30 5.84
C PHE A 24 5.54 12.67 5.55
N SER A 25 5.79 13.20 4.35
CA SER A 25 5.16 14.46 3.92
C SER A 25 3.64 14.34 3.95
N ALA A 26 2.95 15.47 4.09
CA ALA A 26 1.48 15.53 4.04
C ALA A 26 0.91 14.94 2.73
N ASP A 27 1.72 14.85 1.68
CA ASP A 27 1.32 14.48 0.32
C ASP A 27 1.68 13.04 -0.07
N LEU A 28 1.80 12.12 0.90
CA LEU A 28 2.16 10.71 0.64
C LEU A 28 1.33 10.05 -0.47
N LEU A 29 0.02 10.28 -0.46
CA LEU A 29 -0.87 9.72 -1.47
C LEU A 29 -0.50 10.22 -2.86
N GLU A 30 -0.20 11.51 -3.00
CA GLU A 30 0.26 12.10 -4.26
C GLU A 30 1.58 11.53 -4.71
N LEU A 31 2.53 11.35 -3.78
CA LEU A 31 3.82 10.72 -4.04
C LEU A 31 3.64 9.27 -4.53
N THR A 32 2.71 8.54 -3.92
CA THR A 32 2.41 7.14 -4.26
C THR A 32 1.76 7.04 -5.64
N LEU A 33 0.90 7.99 -6.00
CA LEU A 33 0.20 8.03 -7.29
C LEU A 33 1.04 8.60 -8.44
N LYS A 34 2.30 8.99 -8.20
CA LYS A 34 3.19 9.48 -9.26
C LYS A 34 3.36 8.42 -10.35
N PRO A 35 3.30 8.79 -11.64
CA PRO A 35 3.47 7.84 -12.74
C PRO A 35 4.75 7.00 -12.65
N SER A 36 5.85 7.60 -12.20
CA SER A 36 7.13 6.90 -11.98
C SER A 36 7.04 5.84 -10.88
N ASN A 37 6.40 6.15 -9.75
CA ASN A 37 6.23 5.22 -8.64
C ASN A 37 5.35 4.03 -9.05
N ILE A 38 4.25 4.31 -9.75
CA ILE A 38 3.34 3.27 -10.26
C ILE A 38 4.02 2.37 -11.29
N LEU A 39 4.89 2.93 -12.15
CA LEU A 39 5.65 2.15 -13.12
C LEU A 39 6.66 1.20 -12.43
N GLU A 40 7.36 1.67 -11.39
CA GLU A 40 8.26 0.82 -10.61
C GLU A 40 7.48 -0.27 -9.85
N ALA A 41 6.36 0.09 -9.22
CA ALA A 41 5.47 -0.87 -8.58
C ALA A 41 5.01 -1.94 -9.58
N TRP A 42 4.63 -1.53 -10.79
CA TRP A 42 4.23 -2.46 -11.85
C TRP A 42 5.34 -3.44 -12.26
N LYS A 43 6.59 -3.00 -12.33
CA LYS A 43 7.73 -3.89 -12.60
C LYS A 43 7.87 -4.95 -11.51
N GLN A 44 7.68 -4.59 -10.23
CA GLN A 44 7.75 -5.52 -9.11
C GLN A 44 6.59 -6.53 -9.16
N VAL A 45 5.36 -6.10 -9.44
CA VAL A 45 4.22 -7.02 -9.59
C VAL A 45 4.49 -8.03 -10.72
N ARG A 46 5.07 -7.59 -11.84
CA ARG A 46 5.49 -8.50 -12.92
C ARG A 46 6.66 -9.41 -12.55
N ALA A 47 7.53 -9.01 -11.64
CA ALA A 47 8.61 -9.87 -11.15
C ALA A 47 8.07 -10.96 -10.21
N ASN A 48 7.01 -10.64 -9.46
CA ASN A 48 6.36 -11.53 -8.49
C ASN A 48 5.45 -12.60 -9.10
N LYS A 49 5.52 -12.82 -10.42
CA LYS A 49 4.70 -13.72 -11.29
C LYS A 49 4.32 -15.12 -10.77
N GLY A 50 4.81 -15.57 -9.62
CA GLY A 50 4.53 -16.87 -9.01
C GLY A 50 3.98 -16.85 -7.58
N ALA A 51 3.74 -15.69 -6.96
CA ALA A 51 2.99 -15.62 -5.70
C ALA A 51 1.51 -15.42 -6.04
N ALA A 52 0.71 -16.48 -5.83
CA ALA A 52 -0.73 -16.50 -6.07
C ALA A 52 -1.41 -15.19 -5.64
N GLY A 53 -2.21 -14.59 -6.52
CA GLY A 53 -2.96 -13.40 -6.14
C GLY A 53 -3.58 -12.55 -7.25
N ILE A 54 -3.33 -12.84 -8.52
CA ILE A 54 -3.96 -12.09 -9.63
C ILE A 54 -4.71 -13.01 -10.60
N ASP A 55 -4.40 -14.31 -10.61
CA ASP A 55 -5.01 -15.32 -11.47
C ASP A 55 -6.38 -15.85 -11.00
N GLY A 56 -6.87 -15.47 -9.81
CA GLY A 56 -7.98 -16.19 -9.16
C GLY A 56 -9.31 -15.46 -8.94
N ILE A 57 -9.33 -14.14 -8.73
CA ILE A 57 -10.54 -13.48 -8.19
C ILE A 57 -11.34 -12.72 -9.27
N ASP A 58 -10.67 -12.03 -10.20
CA ASP A 58 -11.32 -11.25 -11.28
C ASP A 58 -11.04 -11.82 -12.69
N GLY A 59 -10.32 -12.95 -12.80
CA GLY A 59 -9.94 -13.57 -14.08
C GLY A 59 -8.97 -12.72 -14.93
N MET A 60 -8.38 -11.68 -14.35
CA MET A 60 -7.53 -10.71 -15.02
C MET A 60 -6.07 -11.15 -14.92
N THR A 61 -5.39 -11.40 -16.04
CA THR A 61 -3.97 -11.76 -15.99
C THR A 61 -3.09 -10.53 -15.80
N ILE A 62 -1.84 -10.76 -15.41
CA ILE A 62 -0.82 -9.71 -15.35
C ILE A 62 -0.60 -9.03 -16.72
N ASP A 63 -0.85 -9.75 -17.81
CA ASP A 63 -0.67 -9.22 -19.16
C ASP A 63 -1.88 -8.38 -19.61
N ASP A 64 -3.06 -8.55 -18.98
CA ASP A 64 -4.28 -7.78 -19.25
C ASP A 64 -4.27 -6.40 -18.57
N PHE A 65 -3.46 -6.23 -17.52
CA PHE A 65 -3.42 -5.00 -16.71
C PHE A 65 -3.14 -3.71 -17.49
N PRO A 66 -2.17 -3.65 -18.41
CA PRO A 66 -1.94 -2.44 -19.18
C PRO A 66 -3.14 -2.03 -20.04
N ALA A 67 -3.88 -3.00 -20.60
CA ALA A 67 -5.06 -2.73 -21.41
C ALA A 67 -6.22 -2.23 -20.53
N TRP A 68 -6.48 -2.91 -19.42
CA TRP A 68 -7.49 -2.50 -18.42
C TRP A 68 -7.23 -1.10 -17.88
N ALA A 69 -5.98 -0.80 -17.49
CA ALA A 69 -5.62 0.50 -16.93
C ALA A 69 -5.83 1.63 -17.96
N LYS A 70 -5.41 1.40 -19.22
CA LYS A 70 -5.59 2.34 -20.34
C LYS A 70 -7.06 2.54 -20.73
N GLY A 71 -7.92 1.54 -20.52
CA GLY A 71 -9.36 1.61 -20.79
C GLY A 71 -10.14 2.62 -19.93
N GLY A 72 -9.47 3.36 -19.04
CA GLY A 72 -10.08 4.38 -18.19
C GLY A 72 -10.24 3.94 -16.73
N ASN A 73 -10.05 2.65 -16.43
CA ASN A 73 -10.13 2.13 -15.07
C ASN A 73 -9.11 2.79 -14.13
N TRP A 74 -7.90 3.09 -14.62
CA TRP A 74 -6.90 3.78 -13.81
C TRP A 74 -7.36 5.17 -13.34
N LYS A 75 -8.04 5.92 -14.21
CA LYS A 75 -8.61 7.23 -13.84
C LYS A 75 -9.70 7.08 -12.78
N ARG A 76 -10.54 6.06 -12.89
CA ARG A 76 -11.58 5.75 -11.90
C ARG A 76 -10.96 5.46 -10.53
N ILE A 77 -10.03 4.50 -10.48
CA ILE A 77 -9.37 4.04 -9.25
C ILE A 77 -8.60 5.19 -8.59
N THR A 78 -7.85 5.98 -9.35
CA THR A 78 -7.13 7.13 -8.79
C THR A 78 -8.06 8.20 -8.23
N SER A 79 -9.24 8.42 -8.83
CA SER A 79 -10.27 9.31 -8.28
C SER A 79 -10.87 8.75 -6.98
N GLU A 80 -11.18 7.45 -6.94
CA GLU A 80 -11.72 6.78 -5.75
C GLU A 80 -10.72 6.76 -4.59
N LEU A 81 -9.42 6.59 -4.89
CA LEU A 81 -8.34 6.68 -3.90
C LEU A 81 -8.24 8.09 -3.31
N ARG A 82 -8.35 9.13 -4.15
CA ARG A 82 -8.31 10.54 -3.72
C ARG A 82 -9.54 10.94 -2.91
N SER A 83 -10.71 10.38 -3.22
CA SER A 83 -11.94 10.63 -2.48
C SER A 83 -12.12 9.75 -1.24
N GLY A 84 -11.20 8.80 -1.00
CA GLY A 84 -11.28 7.83 0.09
C GLY A 84 -12.40 6.79 -0.06
N GLN A 85 -12.94 6.64 -1.27
CA GLN A 85 -14.04 5.70 -1.58
C GLN A 85 -13.56 4.39 -2.20
N TYR A 86 -12.26 4.28 -2.49
CA TYR A 86 -11.70 3.06 -3.04
C TYR A 86 -11.83 1.89 -2.05
N GLN A 87 -12.45 0.81 -2.50
CA GLN A 87 -12.50 -0.46 -1.76
C GLN A 87 -11.70 -1.50 -2.54
N PRO A 88 -10.62 -2.06 -1.95
CA PRO A 88 -9.89 -3.14 -2.58
C PRO A 88 -10.75 -4.40 -2.64
N SER A 89 -10.52 -5.22 -3.66
CA SER A 89 -11.13 -6.55 -3.75
C SER A 89 -10.74 -7.37 -2.52
N LEU A 90 -11.69 -8.12 -1.98
CA LEU A 90 -11.43 -9.06 -0.89
C LEU A 90 -10.48 -10.15 -1.39
N ILE A 91 -9.44 -10.44 -0.62
CA ILE A 91 -8.72 -11.70 -0.76
C ILE A 91 -9.56 -12.78 -0.09
N VAL A 92 -10.02 -13.77 -0.85
CA VAL A 92 -10.72 -14.96 -0.33
C VAL A 92 -9.80 -16.16 -0.34
#